data_AF-A0A1F8E234-F1
#
_entry.id   AF-A0A1F8E234-F1
#
_cell.length_a   1.000
_cell.length_b   1.000
_cell.length_c   1.000
_cell.angle_alpha   90.00
_cell.angle_beta   90.00
_cell.angle_gamma   90.00
#
_symmetry.space_group_name_H-M   'P 1'
#
loop_
_entity.id
_entity.type
_entity.pdbx_description
1 polymer ?
#
loop_
_entity_poly.entity_id
_entity_poly.type
_entity_poly.pdbx_seq_one_letter_code
_entity_poly.pdbx_strand_id
1 'polypeptide(L)'
;MRITTVQHMNKETLRFSILGAALFVAGLLQFSGIAILGVAPNFVLVVIVMASLLLRDFWHILFLLSIAAFSLKFSPSAERDIVAFFLIGLALVVGERKLPWHTLVNGIFLILCATTALYLFVDRMAIVSLMFALELGYNVILTYALYHGLTSFRLFRHR
;
A
#
# COMPACT_ATOMS: atom_id res chain seq x y z
N MET A 1 -17.70 -41.82 -10.48
CA MET A 1 -18.68 -41.12 -9.60
C MET A 1 -18.00 -41.00 -8.24
N ARG A 2 -17.62 -39.86 -7.65
CA ARG A 2 -18.06 -38.46 -7.68
C ARG A 2 -16.84 -37.54 -7.46
N ILE A 3 -16.88 -36.41 -8.18
CA ILE A 3 -16.64 -35.03 -7.73
C ILE A 3 -15.22 -34.69 -7.25
N THR A 4 -14.48 -34.10 -8.18
CA THR A 4 -13.45 -33.10 -7.95
C THR A 4 -13.99 -31.99 -7.04
N THR A 5 -13.60 -32.01 -5.76
CA THR A 5 -13.71 -30.82 -4.90
C THR A 5 -12.63 -29.84 -5.30
N VAL A 6 -12.88 -29.07 -6.38
CA VAL A 6 -12.18 -27.82 -6.61
C VAL A 6 -12.62 -26.91 -5.48
N GLN A 7 -11.76 -26.80 -4.46
CA GLN A 7 -11.96 -25.96 -3.29
C GLN A 7 -12.15 -24.53 -3.79
N HIS A 8 -13.38 -24.02 -3.75
CA HIS A 8 -13.68 -22.64 -4.10
C HIS A 8 -12.93 -21.76 -3.10
N MET A 9 -11.78 -21.25 -3.52
CA MET A 9 -10.97 -20.34 -2.70
C MET A 9 -11.83 -19.12 -2.37
N ASN A 10 -11.88 -18.75 -1.09
CA ASN A 10 -12.63 -17.59 -0.64
C ASN A 10 -12.14 -16.34 -1.41
N LYS A 11 -13.07 -15.51 -1.89
CA LYS A 11 -12.74 -14.29 -2.65
C LYS A 11 -11.78 -13.39 -1.87
N GLU A 12 -11.94 -13.32 -0.56
CA GLU A 12 -11.05 -12.54 0.30
C GLU A 12 -9.62 -13.09 0.32
N THR A 13 -9.46 -14.41 0.45
CA THR A 13 -8.14 -15.07 0.35
C THR A 13 -7.49 -14.81 -1.00
N LEU A 14 -8.26 -14.84 -2.10
CA LEU A 14 -7.72 -14.53 -3.42
C LEU A 14 -7.30 -13.06 -3.56
N ARG A 15 -8.08 -12.12 -3.01
CA ARG A 15 -7.70 -10.69 -2.96
C ARG A 15 -6.41 -10.51 -2.17
N PHE A 16 -6.30 -11.16 -1.01
CA PHE A 16 -5.10 -11.14 -0.19
C PHE A 16 -3.89 -11.69 -0.94
N SER A 17 -4.01 -12.85 -1.61
CA SER A 17 -2.89 -13.42 -2.38
C SER A 17 -2.44 -12.51 -3.52
N ILE A 18 -3.36 -11.87 -4.23
CA ILE A 18 -3.03 -10.92 -5.31
C ILE A 18 -2.34 -9.68 -4.75
N LEU A 19 -2.83 -9.13 -3.64
CA LEU A 19 -2.21 -7.98 -2.98
C LEU A 19 -0.86 -8.34 -2.37
N GLY A 20 -0.69 -9.56 -1.86
CA GLY A 20 0.60 -10.09 -1.41
C GLY A 20 1.60 -10.22 -2.57
N ALA A 21 1.17 -10.72 -3.73
CA ALA A 21 2.00 -10.74 -4.93
C ALA A 21 2.34 -9.33 -5.42
N ALA A 22 1.37 -8.41 -5.41
CA ALA A 22 1.60 -7.00 -5.74
C ALA A 22 2.60 -6.36 -4.77
N LEU A 23 2.51 -6.67 -3.48
CA LEU A 23 3.44 -6.18 -2.45
C LEU A 23 4.85 -6.71 -2.70
N PHE A 24 4.98 -7.98 -3.06
CA PHE A 24 6.27 -8.56 -3.41
C PHE A 24 6.89 -7.87 -4.62
N VAL A 25 6.12 -7.67 -5.70
CA VAL A 25 6.58 -6.92 -6.88
C VAL A 25 6.94 -5.47 -6.53
N ALA A 26 6.12 -4.80 -5.73
CA ALA A 26 6.38 -3.44 -5.26
C ALA A 26 7.68 -3.36 -4.42
N GLY A 27 7.94 -4.36 -3.57
CA GLY A 27 9.18 -4.47 -2.82
C GLY A 27 10.40 -4.62 -3.72
N LEU A 28 10.30 -5.45 -4.77
CA LEU A 28 11.36 -5.59 -5.78
C LEU A 28 11.62 -4.28 -6.55
N LEU A 29 10.55 -3.57 -6.94
CA LEU A 29 10.65 -2.27 -7.63
C LEU A 29 11.23 -1.18 -6.72
N GLN A 30 10.90 -1.21 -5.43
CA GLN A 30 11.47 -0.30 -4.45
C GLN A 30 12.97 -0.56 -4.26
N PHE A 31 13.35 -1.84 -4.13
CA PHE A 31 14.75 -2.23 -3.91
C PHE A 31 15.64 -1.98 -5.12
N SER A 32 15.10 -2.08 -6.34
CA SER A 32 15.84 -1.77 -7.57
C SER A 32 16.11 -0.27 -7.75
N GLY A 33 15.57 0.60 -6.90
CA GLY A 33 15.85 2.04 -6.91
C GLY A 33 15.33 2.75 -8.15
N ILE A 34 14.22 2.26 -8.73
CA ILE A 34 13.62 2.88 -9.92
C ILE A 34 13.20 4.31 -9.58
N ALA A 35 13.83 5.27 -10.26
CA ALA A 35 13.54 6.69 -10.14
C ALA A 35 12.90 7.21 -11.42
N ILE A 36 11.80 7.95 -11.30
CA ILE A 36 11.15 8.65 -12.40
C ILE A 36 11.52 10.13 -12.23
N LEU A 37 12.19 10.71 -13.24
CA LEU A 37 12.74 12.07 -13.17
C LEU A 37 13.60 12.34 -11.91
N GLY A 38 14.35 11.32 -11.46
CA GLY A 38 15.22 11.42 -10.30
C GLY A 38 14.53 11.26 -8.94
N VAL A 39 13.23 10.96 -8.89
CA VAL A 39 12.47 10.70 -7.65
C VAL A 39 11.95 9.27 -7.66
N ALA A 40 12.22 8.53 -6.58
CA ALA A 40 11.75 7.16 -6.41
C ALA A 40 10.37 7.16 -5.72
N PRO A 41 9.29 6.70 -6.37
CA PRO A 41 7.99 6.61 -5.73
C PRO A 41 7.98 5.49 -4.67
N ASN A 42 7.07 5.61 -3.70
CA ASN A 42 6.94 4.63 -2.64
C ASN A 42 5.93 3.54 -3.03
N PHE A 43 6.41 2.57 -3.83
CA PHE A 43 5.56 1.49 -4.36
C PHE A 43 4.92 0.66 -3.25
N VAL A 44 5.68 0.41 -2.18
CA VAL A 44 5.23 -0.39 -1.03
C VAL A 44 4.08 0.31 -0.31
N LEU A 45 4.18 1.62 -0.08
CA LEU A 45 3.12 2.41 0.54
C LEU A 45 1.83 2.36 -0.29
N VAL A 46 1.93 2.52 -1.61
CA VAL A 46 0.78 2.45 -2.53
C VAL A 46 0.05 1.11 -2.40
N VAL A 47 0.78 0.00 -2.35
CA VAL A 47 0.16 -1.33 -2.19
C VAL A 47 -0.50 -1.47 -0.82
N ILE A 48 0.10 -0.95 0.25
CA ILE A 48 -0.50 -1.00 1.59
C ILE A 48 -1.79 -0.18 1.67
N VAL A 49 -1.83 1.00 1.07
CA VAL A 49 -3.08 1.78 0.98
C VAL A 49 -4.12 1.01 0.17
N MET A 50 -3.74 0.34 -0.91
CA MET A 50 -4.68 -0.48 -1.68
C MET A 50 -5.18 -1.69 -0.91
N ALA A 51 -4.31 -2.31 -0.12
CA ALA A 51 -4.71 -3.39 0.76
C ALA A 51 -5.71 -2.91 1.81
N SER A 52 -5.52 -1.72 2.40
CA SER A 52 -6.49 -1.18 3.36
C SER A 52 -7.86 -0.89 2.76
N LEU A 53 -7.92 -0.49 1.48
CA LEU A 53 -9.17 -0.18 0.78
C LEU A 53 -9.94 -1.43 0.30
N LEU A 54 -9.23 -2.51 -0.07
CA LEU A 54 -9.81 -3.64 -0.81
C LEU A 54 -9.97 -4.91 0.03
N LEU A 55 -9.24 -5.03 1.14
CA LEU A 55 -9.39 -6.11 2.12
C LEU A 55 -10.28 -5.65 3.26
N ARG A 56 -11.12 -6.57 3.74
CA ARG A 56 -12.02 -6.28 4.87
C ARG A 56 -11.44 -6.77 6.19
N ASP A 57 -10.77 -7.92 6.16
CA ASP A 57 -10.12 -8.47 7.34
C ASP A 57 -8.89 -7.67 7.76
N PHE A 58 -8.92 -7.23 9.02
CA PHE A 58 -7.84 -6.48 9.66
C PHE A 58 -6.53 -7.28 9.70
N TRP A 59 -6.61 -8.58 9.98
CA TRP A 59 -5.44 -9.43 10.18
C TRP A 59 -4.66 -9.64 8.89
N HIS A 60 -5.36 -9.78 7.76
CA HIS A 60 -4.73 -9.85 6.45
C HIS A 60 -3.95 -8.57 6.13
N ILE A 61 -4.53 -7.40 6.41
CA ILE A 61 -3.87 -6.11 6.17
C ILE A 61 -2.68 -5.92 7.12
N LEU A 62 -2.85 -6.24 8.41
CA LEU A 62 -1.77 -6.14 9.40
C LEU A 62 -0.59 -7.05 9.05
N PHE A 63 -0.87 -8.25 8.55
CA PHE A 63 0.16 -9.17 8.07
C PHE A 63 0.92 -8.60 6.87
N LEU A 64 0.21 -8.07 5.86
CA LEU A 64 0.85 -7.41 4.70
C LEU A 64 1.67 -6.19 5.13
N LEU A 65 1.16 -5.38 6.06
CA LEU A 65 1.89 -4.23 6.59
C LEU A 65 3.18 -4.66 7.32
N SER A 66 3.13 -5.76 8.08
CA SER A 66 4.30 -6.30 8.75
C SER A 66 5.34 -6.75 7.72
N ILE A 67 4.93 -7.52 6.70
CA ILE A 67 5.82 -7.92 5.60
C ILE A 67 6.41 -6.71 4.88
N ALA A 68 5.59 -5.68 4.63
CA ALA A 68 6.04 -4.45 3.97
C ALA A 68 7.12 -3.74 4.78
N ALA A 69 6.92 -3.59 6.09
CA ALA A 69 7.89 -2.98 6.99
C ALA A 69 9.22 -3.77 7.01
N PHE A 70 9.15 -5.11 7.03
CA PHE A 70 10.35 -5.95 6.93
C PHE A 70 11.03 -5.90 5.56
N SER A 71 10.24 -5.75 4.48
CA SER A 71 10.76 -5.71 3.11
C SER A 71 11.47 -4.41 2.75
N LEU A 72 11.17 -3.31 3.44
CA LEU A 72 11.78 -2.00 3.16
C LEU A 72 13.29 -1.99 3.40
N LYS A 73 13.76 -2.64 4.46
CA LYS A 73 15.20 -2.78 4.72
C LYS A 73 15.45 -3.91 5.71
N PHE A 74 16.21 -4.91 5.28
CA PHE A 74 16.67 -5.99 6.16
C PHE A 74 17.89 -5.52 6.96
N SER A 75 17.65 -4.72 8.01
CA SER A 75 18.68 -4.23 8.93
C SER A 75 18.41 -4.77 10.33
N PRO A 76 19.42 -5.30 11.06
CA PRO A 76 19.23 -5.83 12.41
C PRO A 76 18.87 -4.77 13.45
N SER A 77 19.05 -3.48 13.14
CA SER A 77 18.53 -2.37 13.94
C SER A 77 17.18 -1.90 13.39
N ALA A 78 16.19 -1.75 14.25
CA ALA A 78 14.93 -1.09 13.90
C ALA A 78 15.20 0.38 13.58
N GLU A 79 15.38 0.69 12.31
CA GLU A 79 15.57 2.05 11.84
C GLU A 79 14.27 2.85 12.04
N ARG A 80 14.41 4.13 12.41
CA ARG A 80 13.29 5.04 12.69
C ARG A 80 12.25 5.03 11.56
N ASP A 81 12.72 4.85 10.33
CA ASP A 81 11.92 4.86 9.11
C ASP A 81 10.97 3.66 9.03
N ILE A 82 11.44 2.47 9.43
CA ILE A 82 10.64 1.24 9.47
C ILE A 82 9.55 1.37 10.53
N VAL A 83 9.91 1.88 11.71
CA VAL A 83 8.96 2.10 12.81
C VAL A 83 7.92 3.15 12.43
N ALA A 84 8.35 4.26 11.84
CA ALA A 84 7.46 5.31 11.34
C ALA A 84 6.51 4.76 10.27
N PHE A 85 7.03 4.02 9.29
CA PHE A 85 6.22 3.38 8.25
C PHE A 85 5.17 2.44 8.84
N PHE A 86 5.55 1.57 9.78
CA PHE A 86 4.62 0.64 10.40
C PHE A 86 3.52 1.37 11.20
N LEU A 87 3.88 2.37 12.01
CA LEU A 87 2.91 3.13 12.81
C LEU A 87 1.96 3.96 11.95
N ILE A 88 2.49 4.62 10.91
CA ILE A 88 1.69 5.37 9.93
C ILE A 88 0.77 4.39 9.19
N GLY A 89 1.30 3.27 8.71
CA GLY A 89 0.53 2.21 8.08
C GLY A 89 -0.62 1.72 8.97
N LEU A 90 -0.34 1.44 10.23
CA LEU A 90 -1.35 1.00 11.20
C LEU A 90 -2.45 2.06 11.39
N ALA A 91 -2.05 3.33 11.52
CA ALA A 91 -2.99 4.45 11.62
C ALA A 91 -3.87 4.59 10.37
N LEU A 92 -3.32 4.37 9.17
CA LEU A 92 -4.09 4.37 7.92
C LEU A 92 -5.11 3.24 7.89
N VAL A 93 -4.72 2.02 8.27
CA VAL A 93 -5.63 0.86 8.28
C VAL A 93 -6.81 1.08 9.23
N VAL A 94 -6.56 1.70 10.38
CA VAL A 94 -7.62 2.05 11.34
C VAL A 94 -8.45 3.25 10.83
N GLY A 95 -7.79 4.23 10.22
CA GLY A 95 -8.41 5.46 9.72
C GLY A 95 -9.33 5.24 8.53
N GLU A 96 -8.92 4.39 7.57
CA GLU A 96 -9.67 4.04 6.36
C GLU A 96 -11.11 3.62 6.70
N ARG A 97 -11.27 2.79 7.73
CA ARG A 97 -12.57 2.25 8.17
C ARG A 97 -13.56 3.30 8.68
N LYS A 98 -13.09 4.51 8.97
CA LYS A 98 -13.91 5.62 9.46
C LYS A 98 -14.25 6.63 8.36
N LEU A 99 -13.69 6.50 7.17
CA LEU A 99 -13.89 7.45 6.08
C LEU A 99 -15.15 7.10 5.28
N PRO A 100 -16.16 7.99 5.21
CA PRO A 100 -17.43 7.70 4.54
C PRO A 100 -17.41 8.00 3.03
N TRP A 101 -16.25 8.38 2.46
CA TRP A 101 -16.17 8.74 1.04
C TRP A 101 -16.00 7.52 0.13
N HIS A 102 -16.05 7.77 -1.18
CA HIS A 102 -15.80 6.76 -2.20
C HIS A 102 -14.38 6.18 -2.06
N THR A 103 -14.22 4.87 -2.30
CA THR A 103 -12.96 4.13 -2.08
C THR A 103 -11.74 4.77 -2.75
N LEU A 104 -11.88 5.26 -3.99
CA LEU A 104 -10.79 5.97 -4.67
C LEU A 104 -10.40 7.28 -3.97
N VAL A 105 -11.38 8.04 -3.49
CA VAL A 105 -11.15 9.31 -2.77
C VAL A 105 -10.47 9.02 -1.43
N ASN A 106 -10.90 7.98 -0.73
CA ASN A 106 -10.21 7.50 0.48
C ASN A 106 -8.76 7.14 0.17
N GLY A 107 -8.49 6.41 -0.93
CA GLY A 107 -7.13 6.05 -1.32
C GLY A 107 -6.22 7.25 -1.59
N ILE A 108 -6.71 8.23 -2.34
CA ILE A 108 -5.95 9.47 -2.60
C ILE A 108 -5.69 10.21 -1.29
N PHE A 109 -6.71 10.38 -0.45
CA PHE A 109 -6.58 11.04 0.86
C PHE A 109 -5.57 10.33 1.76
N LEU A 110 -5.64 9.01 1.87
CA LEU A 110 -4.74 8.20 2.68
C LEU A 110 -3.29 8.30 2.17
N ILE A 111 -3.06 8.32 0.86
CA ILE A 111 -1.72 8.53 0.28
C ILE A 111 -1.16 9.90 0.61
N LEU A 112 -2.00 10.94 0.48
CA LEU A 112 -1.60 12.30 0.84
C LEU A 112 -1.18 12.36 2.31
N CYS A 113 -2.01 11.84 3.21
CA CYS A 113 -1.71 11.78 4.64
C CYS A 113 -0.46 10.96 4.95
N ALA A 114 -0.33 9.78 4.35
CA ALA A 114 0.76 8.86 4.63
C ALA A 114 2.12 9.39 4.15
N THR A 115 2.19 9.87 2.92
CA THR A 115 3.42 10.43 2.34
C THR A 115 3.85 11.66 3.13
N THR A 116 2.90 12.55 3.45
CA THR A 116 3.16 13.72 4.29
C THR A 116 3.66 13.32 5.69
N ALA A 117 3.01 12.34 6.33
CA ALA A 117 3.42 11.85 7.63
C ALA A 117 4.83 11.24 7.60
N LEU A 118 5.16 10.44 6.58
CA LEU A 118 6.51 9.87 6.43
C LEU A 118 7.57 10.96 6.37
N TYR A 119 7.36 12.01 5.58
CA TYR A 119 8.28 13.15 5.53
C TYR A 119 8.34 13.89 6.87
N LEU A 120 7.22 14.12 7.57
CA LEU A 120 7.24 14.76 8.88
C LEU A 120 8.01 13.96 9.96
N PHE A 121 8.04 12.63 9.85
CA PHE A 121 8.70 11.77 10.82
C PHE A 121 10.13 11.38 10.43
N VAL A 122 10.45 11.29 9.15
CA VAL A 122 11.75 10.83 8.63
C VAL A 122 12.62 12.00 8.19
N ASP A 123 12.13 12.87 7.29
CA ASP A 123 12.87 14.01 6.76
C ASP A 123 11.99 15.26 6.61
N ARG A 124 11.90 16.04 7.69
CA ARG A 124 11.03 17.22 7.78
C ARG A 124 11.43 18.32 6.80
N MET A 125 12.71 18.45 6.49
CA MET A 125 13.20 19.55 5.65
C MET A 125 12.82 19.31 4.19
N ALA A 126 12.74 18.05 3.78
CA ALA A 126 12.38 17.68 2.41
C ALA A 126 10.90 17.91 2.06
N ILE A 127 10.02 18.24 3.02
CA ILE A 127 8.57 18.42 2.76
C ILE A 127 8.24 19.62 1.86
N VAL A 128 9.10 20.65 1.84
CA VAL A 128 8.94 21.85 0.99
C VAL A 128 9.64 21.66 -0.36
N SER A 129 10.31 20.52 -0.56
CA SER A 129 11.08 20.26 -1.77
C SER A 129 10.18 19.87 -2.96
N LEU A 130 10.69 20.11 -4.16
CA LEU A 130 10.09 19.57 -5.39
C LEU A 130 10.07 18.04 -5.38
N MET A 131 11.04 17.39 -4.72
CA MET A 131 11.10 15.93 -4.62
C MET A 131 9.87 15.37 -3.90
N PHE A 132 9.47 15.98 -2.79
CA PHE A 132 8.24 15.61 -2.08
C PHE A 132 7.01 15.74 -2.98
N ALA A 133 6.86 16.88 -3.66
CA ALA A 133 5.71 17.11 -4.55
C ALA A 133 5.64 16.09 -5.70
N LEU A 134 6.79 15.74 -6.28
CA LEU A 134 6.88 14.72 -7.33
C LEU A 134 6.57 13.32 -6.80
N GLU A 135 7.14 12.93 -5.66
CA GLU A 135 6.87 11.62 -5.04
C GLU A 135 5.38 11.49 -4.70
N LEU A 136 4.79 12.53 -4.11
CA LEU A 136 3.37 12.61 -3.81
C LEU A 136 2.53 12.43 -5.08
N GLY A 137 2.88 13.17 -6.15
CA GLY A 137 2.22 13.06 -7.45
C GLY A 137 2.30 11.65 -8.02
N TYR A 138 3.47 11.01 -7.98
CA TYR A 138 3.65 9.63 -8.43
C TYR A 138 2.85 8.64 -7.59
N ASN A 139 2.87 8.77 -6.27
CA ASN A 139 2.11 7.89 -5.37
C ASN A 139 0.59 8.01 -5.65
N VAL A 140 0.09 9.22 -5.92
CA VAL A 140 -1.32 9.44 -6.31
C VAL A 140 -1.64 8.81 -7.67
N ILE A 141 -0.78 9.00 -8.68
CA ILE A 141 -0.96 8.40 -10.02
C ILE A 141 -0.94 6.87 -9.95
N LEU A 142 0.03 6.31 -9.21
CA LEU A 142 0.13 4.86 -9.01
C LEU A 142 -1.08 4.30 -8.27
N THR A 143 -1.58 5.02 -7.27
CA THR A 143 -2.82 4.67 -6.56
C THR A 143 -4.00 4.67 -7.53
N TYR A 144 -4.15 5.71 -8.34
CA TYR A 144 -5.20 5.74 -9.35
C TYR A 144 -5.09 4.54 -10.32
N ALA A 145 -3.89 4.30 -10.86
CA ALA A 145 -3.63 3.22 -11.80
C ALA A 145 -3.91 1.83 -11.20
N LEU A 146 -3.43 1.58 -9.97
CA LEU A 146 -3.58 0.29 -9.29
C LEU A 146 -5.04 0.04 -8.88
N TYR A 147 -5.77 1.09 -8.45
CA TYR A 147 -7.20 0.99 -8.17
C TYR A 147 -7.98 0.57 -9.41
N HIS A 148 -7.80 1.25 -10.54
CA HIS A 148 -8.49 0.91 -11.78
C HIS A 148 -8.05 -0.44 -12.36
N GLY A 149 -6.77 -0.77 -12.27
CA GLY A 149 -6.24 -2.08 -12.67
C GLY A 149 -6.89 -3.21 -11.88
N LEU A 150 -6.94 -3.11 -10.55
CA LEU A 150 -7.56 -4.13 -9.71
C LEU A 150 -9.08 -4.19 -9.85
N THR A 151 -9.79 -3.05 -9.83
CA THR A 151 -11.27 -3.02 -9.93
C THR A 151 -11.81 -3.40 -11.31
N SER A 152 -10.95 -3.45 -12.33
CA SER A 152 -11.29 -4.06 -13.63
C SER A 152 -11.58 -5.56 -13.50
N PHE A 153 -10.97 -6.24 -12.53
CA PHE A 153 -11.27 -7.64 -12.23
C PHE A 153 -12.55 -7.75 -11.39
N ARG A 154 -13.44 -8.68 -11.76
CA ARG A 154 -14.69 -8.98 -11.01
C ARG A 154 -14.45 -9.33 -9.55
N LEU A 155 -13.23 -9.76 -9.21
CA LEU A 155 -12.85 -10.09 -7.84
C LEU A 155 -12.85 -8.87 -6.91
N PHE A 156 -12.43 -7.70 -7.40
CA PHE A 156 -12.25 -6.47 -6.61
C PHE A 156 -13.37 -5.46 -6.82
N ARG A 157 -14.23 -5.67 -7.82
CA ARG A 157 -15.42 -4.84 -8.01
C ARG A 157 -16.35 -5.02 -6.79
N HIS A 158 -16.43 -3.99 -5.96
CA HIS A 158 -17.39 -3.95 -4.86
C HIS A 158 -18.81 -3.91 -5.47
N ARG A 159 -19.69 -4.77 -4.93
CA ARG A 159 -21.14 -4.67 -5.13
C ARG A 159 -21.64 -3.38 -4.50
#